data_AF-A0A2E2NWG7-F1
#
_entry.id   AF-A0A2E2NWG7-F1
#
_cell.length_a   1.000
_cell.length_b   1.000
_cell.length_c   1.000
_cell.angle_alpha   90.00
_cell.angle_beta   90.00
_cell.angle_gamma   90.00
#
_symmetry.space_group_name_H-M   'P 1'
#
loop_
_entity.id
_entity.type
_entity.pdbx_description
1 polymer ?
#
loop_
_entity_poly.entity_id
_entity_poly.type
_entity_poly.pdbx_seq_one_letter_code
_entity_poly.pdbx_strand_id
1 'polypeptide(L)'
;MKKQNLRSYALIAVAAATTIACNPLNNMTKKAEEVSYSVTPDPLEMHADSIEISISGTIPPKFFNKKVSVDVTPVLNYQDQETSFSKITLVGEDSEVEGIKIAYEAGGNFSHVTKIAYQDGMEQAVLNAVAVGSYKGKEVAFDPVQIATGTVVTPMWVEDDYVFALGKDNFQKTYPKSNSAEINYLVNSSSVRSSELRDEDMKALSDWIKENADHPMFAFKGGEVVAYASPEGELSINENLAGDRAKSGSAAVRNILRRAGEKDASGNEFFQLSPKGEDWDGFKKAMQASDIKDKDLILRVLEMYEDKAKREEEIRNLAETFEVLKEEILPSLRRSVITVNGEMTSFSDEKIQEFSKTNPDTLSSEELLYAATMTDDMDEKLRIYKKFAELFPEDWRGPNNVGYIMALNGDMDGAKAEFDKAAQIDPENGVILNNMGVYAQSTGDMEKAMEHYQKSGTSEAGANAGAIYINRGEYAQAVNSFGSMKSFNSALAKTLNGDYADALTVIDESPTAEEAKSHYLKAIIGARQGDKNAAITSLKAAIAADSSLKDKAKTDAEFTAYFDDAEFQAAVN
;
A
#
# COMPACT_ATOMS: atom_id res chain seq x y z
N MET A 1 6.43 51.09 19.72
CA MET A 1 6.22 52.26 18.82
C MET A 1 5.70 51.73 17.48
N LYS A 2 4.38 51.74 17.28
CA LYS A 2 3.75 51.26 16.03
C LYS A 2 3.97 52.30 14.93
N LYS A 3 4.72 51.92 13.89
CA LYS A 3 4.72 52.63 12.61
C LYS A 3 3.79 51.85 11.67
N GLN A 4 2.54 52.31 11.57
CA GLN A 4 1.62 51.87 10.52
C GLN A 4 2.00 52.62 9.24
N ASN A 5 2.54 51.87 8.27
CA ASN A 5 2.65 52.37 6.90
C ASN A 5 1.32 52.08 6.19
N LEU A 6 0.38 53.03 6.24
CA LEU A 6 -0.73 53.07 5.29
C LEU A 6 -0.14 53.42 3.91
N ARG A 7 -0.09 52.46 2.99
CA ARG A 7 0.05 52.75 1.56
C ARG A 7 -1.32 52.94 0.94
N SER A 8 -1.38 53.92 0.07
CA SER A 8 -2.56 54.66 -0.36
C SER A 8 -3.34 53.88 -1.44
N TYR A 9 -4.62 53.59 -1.17
CA TYR A 9 -5.56 53.18 -2.21
C TYR A 9 -5.96 54.39 -3.04
N ALA A 10 -5.81 54.28 -4.36
CA ALA A 10 -6.10 55.36 -5.30
C ALA A 10 -7.61 55.63 -5.35
N LEU A 11 -8.02 56.69 -4.65
CA LEU A 11 -9.35 57.28 -4.67
C LEU A 11 -9.51 58.11 -5.96
N ILE A 12 -10.14 57.56 -7.00
CA ILE A 12 -10.56 58.36 -8.16
C ILE A 12 -11.87 59.07 -7.79
N ALA A 13 -11.73 60.30 -7.29
CA ALA A 13 -12.85 61.19 -7.01
C ALA A 13 -13.28 61.93 -8.30
N VAL A 14 -14.44 61.57 -8.86
CA VAL A 14 -15.13 62.41 -9.85
C VAL A 14 -16.24 63.17 -9.13
N ALA A 15 -16.01 64.46 -8.86
CA ALA A 15 -16.99 65.35 -8.29
C ALA A 15 -17.93 65.89 -9.38
N ALA A 16 -19.19 65.49 -9.35
CA ALA A 16 -20.27 66.17 -10.07
C ALA A 16 -21.41 66.49 -9.08
N ALA A 17 -21.53 67.77 -8.73
CA ALA A 17 -22.58 68.28 -7.86
C ALA A 17 -23.96 68.08 -8.51
N THR A 18 -24.79 67.22 -7.91
CA THR A 18 -26.22 67.15 -8.22
C THR A 18 -27.04 66.99 -6.94
N THR A 19 -28.19 67.65 -6.93
CA THR A 19 -29.17 67.77 -5.85
C THR A 19 -29.41 66.46 -5.08
N ILE A 20 -29.32 66.52 -3.75
CA ILE A 20 -29.49 65.38 -2.83
C ILE A 20 -30.96 64.94 -2.83
N ALA A 21 -31.34 64.09 -3.78
CA ALA A 21 -32.36 63.09 -3.52
C ALA A 21 -31.75 62.07 -2.55
N CYS A 22 -32.43 61.75 -1.45
CA CYS A 22 -31.97 60.75 -0.48
C CYS A 22 -31.69 59.42 -1.18
N ASN A 23 -30.42 59.18 -1.53
CA ASN A 23 -29.97 57.91 -2.07
C ASN A 23 -29.99 56.90 -0.91
N PRO A 24 -30.82 55.83 -0.95
CA PRO A 24 -30.89 54.85 0.13
C PRO A 24 -29.52 54.23 0.45
N LEU A 25 -28.62 54.17 -0.55
CA LEU A 25 -27.25 53.69 -0.37
C LEU A 25 -26.48 54.51 0.68
N ASN A 26 -26.67 55.84 0.76
CA ASN A 26 -25.97 56.68 1.75
C ASN A 26 -26.36 56.32 3.20
N ASN A 27 -27.61 55.89 3.41
CA ASN A 27 -28.06 55.45 4.73
C ASN A 27 -27.50 54.07 5.07
N MET A 28 -27.41 53.18 4.08
CA MET A 28 -26.78 51.87 4.24
C MET A 28 -25.28 52.00 4.53
N THR A 29 -24.57 52.92 3.86
CA THR A 29 -23.12 53.15 4.10
C THR A 29 -22.84 53.55 5.55
N LYS A 30 -23.67 54.42 6.14
CA LYS A 30 -23.51 54.85 7.54
C LYS A 30 -23.73 53.74 8.57
N LYS A 31 -24.33 52.62 8.15
CA LYS A 31 -24.69 51.49 8.98
C LYS A 31 -24.02 50.20 8.53
N ALA A 32 -23.06 50.27 7.60
CA ALA A 32 -22.44 49.09 7.02
C ALA A 32 -21.73 48.24 8.08
N GLU A 33 -21.20 48.88 9.14
CA GLU A 33 -20.61 48.22 10.31
C GLU A 33 -21.62 47.38 11.12
N GLU A 34 -22.93 47.57 10.94
CA GLU A 34 -23.96 46.74 11.59
C GLU A 34 -24.13 45.38 10.88
N VAL A 35 -23.58 45.20 9.66
CA VAL A 35 -23.57 43.93 8.93
C VAL A 35 -22.42 43.07 9.42
N SER A 36 -22.71 41.84 9.83
CA SER A 36 -21.67 40.87 10.16
C SER A 36 -21.42 39.92 9.00
N TYR A 37 -20.16 39.54 8.86
CA TYR A 37 -19.69 38.52 7.93
C TYR A 37 -18.90 37.47 8.70
N SER A 38 -18.94 36.23 8.24
CA SER A 38 -18.12 35.13 8.74
C SER A 38 -17.74 34.21 7.58
N VAL A 39 -16.67 33.44 7.76
CA VAL A 39 -16.24 32.42 6.79
C VAL A 39 -16.01 31.09 7.49
N THR A 40 -16.16 30.00 6.74
CA THR A 40 -15.80 28.66 7.19
C THR A 40 -15.10 27.93 6.03
N PRO A 41 -13.92 27.33 6.25
CA PRO A 41 -13.14 27.35 7.50
C PRO A 41 -12.51 28.73 7.81
N ASP A 42 -12.14 28.95 9.07
CA ASP A 42 -11.33 30.10 9.55
C ASP A 42 -10.30 29.60 10.60
N PRO A 43 -8.99 29.61 10.31
CA PRO A 43 -8.34 30.09 9.09
C PRO A 43 -8.78 29.36 7.81
N LEU A 44 -8.48 29.94 6.65
CA LEU A 44 -8.80 29.28 5.37
C LEU A 44 -7.99 27.99 5.23
N GLU A 45 -8.49 27.02 4.46
CA GLU A 45 -7.80 25.74 4.24
C GLU A 45 -7.65 25.45 2.75
N MET A 46 -6.45 25.03 2.36
CA MET A 46 -6.20 24.48 1.04
C MET A 46 -6.53 22.98 1.04
N HIS A 47 -7.35 22.55 0.09
CA HIS A 47 -7.60 21.15 -0.22
C HIS A 47 -7.31 20.90 -1.70
N ALA A 48 -6.54 19.86 -1.98
CA ALA A 48 -5.99 19.60 -3.30
C ALA A 48 -5.26 20.84 -3.86
N ASP A 49 -5.77 21.41 -4.95
CA ASP A 49 -5.21 22.56 -5.66
C ASP A 49 -5.98 23.88 -5.40
N SER A 50 -6.75 23.94 -4.30
CA SER A 50 -7.83 24.91 -4.20
C SER A 50 -8.24 25.33 -2.79
N ILE A 51 -8.86 26.51 -2.69
CA ILE A 51 -9.44 27.04 -1.45
C ILE A 51 -10.95 27.11 -1.66
N GLU A 52 -11.70 26.34 -0.89
CA GLU A 52 -13.17 26.39 -0.83
C GLU A 52 -13.59 27.06 0.48
N ILE A 53 -14.53 28.00 0.39
CA ILE A 53 -15.05 28.73 1.55
C ILE A 53 -16.58 28.74 1.52
N SER A 54 -17.17 28.74 2.70
CA SER A 54 -18.55 29.16 2.93
C SER A 54 -18.55 30.54 3.58
N ILE A 55 -18.84 31.57 2.80
CA ILE A 55 -19.04 32.91 3.34
C ILE A 55 -20.49 33.07 3.76
N SER A 56 -20.71 33.61 4.95
CA SER A 56 -22.04 33.89 5.49
C SER A 56 -22.11 35.30 6.06
N GLY A 57 -23.31 35.84 6.19
CA GLY A 57 -23.48 37.13 6.84
C GLY A 57 -24.90 37.37 7.34
N THR A 58 -25.00 38.23 8.36
CA THR A 58 -26.26 38.66 8.97
C THR A 58 -26.50 40.12 8.67
N ILE A 59 -27.66 40.38 8.08
CA ILE A 59 -28.15 41.70 7.73
C ILE A 59 -29.16 42.14 8.81
N PRO A 60 -28.93 43.27 9.50
CA PRO A 60 -29.80 43.67 10.60
C PRO A 60 -31.18 44.19 10.12
N PRO A 61 -32.19 44.16 11.01
CA PRO A 61 -33.48 44.81 10.78
C PRO A 61 -33.35 46.28 10.33
N LYS A 62 -34.17 46.69 9.38
CA LYS A 62 -34.27 48.06 8.86
C LYS A 62 -32.99 48.61 8.22
N PHE A 63 -32.09 47.72 7.81
CA PHE A 63 -30.87 48.08 7.07
C PHE A 63 -31.09 48.03 5.55
N PHE A 64 -31.54 46.88 5.03
CA PHE A 64 -31.52 46.61 3.59
C PHE A 64 -32.71 47.25 2.87
N ASN A 65 -32.47 48.31 2.09
CA ASN A 65 -33.55 49.01 1.42
C ASN A 65 -34.29 48.12 0.41
N LYS A 66 -35.62 48.22 0.38
CA LYS A 66 -36.50 47.36 -0.42
C LYS A 66 -36.19 47.31 -1.92
N LYS A 67 -35.58 48.36 -2.50
CA LYS A 67 -35.35 48.48 -3.96
C LYS A 67 -33.87 48.45 -4.36
N VAL A 68 -32.97 48.14 -3.43
CA VAL A 68 -31.52 48.11 -3.66
C VAL A 68 -31.09 46.68 -4.00
N SER A 69 -30.00 46.54 -4.75
CA SER A 69 -29.19 45.32 -4.81
C SER A 69 -27.82 45.58 -4.21
N VAL A 70 -27.21 44.59 -3.58
CA VAL A 70 -25.84 44.65 -3.05
C VAL A 70 -25.11 43.39 -3.50
N ASP A 71 -24.04 43.56 -4.26
CA ASP A 71 -23.13 42.48 -4.61
C ASP A 71 -22.05 42.39 -3.53
N VAL A 72 -21.97 41.24 -2.85
CA VAL A 72 -20.92 40.91 -1.88
C VAL A 72 -19.94 39.96 -2.57
N THR A 73 -18.68 40.38 -2.70
CA THR A 73 -17.60 39.60 -3.31
C THR A 73 -16.55 39.30 -2.26
N PRO A 74 -16.28 38.03 -1.94
CA PRO A 74 -15.11 37.65 -1.16
C PRO A 74 -13.86 37.87 -1.99
N VAL A 75 -12.87 38.54 -1.43
CA VAL A 75 -11.66 38.96 -2.11
C VAL A 75 -10.43 38.58 -1.27
N LEU A 76 -9.55 37.76 -1.84
CA LEU A 76 -8.26 37.38 -1.26
C LEU A 76 -7.19 38.36 -1.71
N ASN A 77 -6.54 39.02 -0.75
CA ASN A 77 -5.40 39.91 -0.99
C ASN A 77 -4.12 39.26 -0.45
N TYR A 78 -3.10 39.10 -1.31
CA TYR A 78 -1.82 38.46 -0.98
C TYR A 78 -0.72 38.99 -1.90
N GLN A 79 0.50 39.22 -1.40
CA GLN A 79 1.67 39.64 -2.21
C GLN A 79 1.40 40.74 -3.27
N ASP A 80 0.65 41.80 -2.91
CA ASP A 80 0.21 42.87 -3.83
C ASP A 80 -0.71 42.41 -5.00
N GLN A 81 -1.21 41.18 -4.95
CA GLN A 81 -2.19 40.60 -5.85
C GLN A 81 -3.57 40.50 -5.19
N GLU A 82 -4.58 40.32 -6.04
CA GLU A 82 -5.96 40.14 -5.63
C GLU A 82 -6.61 39.03 -6.48
N THR A 83 -7.28 38.08 -5.82
CA THR A 83 -8.15 37.10 -6.48
C THR A 83 -9.54 37.15 -5.86
N SER A 84 -10.57 37.30 -6.71
CA SER A 84 -11.96 37.35 -6.28
C SER A 84 -12.64 35.99 -6.39
N PHE A 85 -13.44 35.64 -5.39
CA PHE A 85 -14.39 34.54 -5.48
C PHE A 85 -15.65 34.97 -6.25
N SER A 86 -16.57 34.02 -6.50
CA SER A 86 -17.87 34.33 -7.09
C SER A 86 -18.66 35.30 -6.20
N LYS A 87 -19.17 36.39 -6.78
CA LYS A 87 -20.02 37.36 -6.07
C LYS A 87 -21.38 36.78 -5.68
N ILE A 88 -21.95 37.34 -4.62
CA ILE A 88 -23.26 37.02 -4.05
C ILE A 88 -24.14 38.25 -4.18
N THR A 89 -25.27 38.15 -4.88
CA THR A 89 -26.19 39.27 -5.07
C THR A 89 -27.31 39.20 -4.05
N LEU A 90 -27.33 40.14 -3.11
CA LEU A 90 -28.42 40.37 -2.15
C LEU A 90 -29.36 41.43 -2.72
N VAL A 91 -30.67 41.26 -2.57
CA VAL A 91 -31.67 42.17 -3.14
C VAL A 91 -32.78 42.48 -2.16
N GLY A 92 -33.26 43.72 -2.16
CA GLY A 92 -34.38 44.11 -1.33
C GLY A 92 -35.66 43.43 -1.79
N GLU A 93 -36.62 43.30 -0.86
CA GLU A 93 -37.91 42.63 -1.10
C GLU A 93 -38.66 43.15 -2.36
N ASP A 94 -38.58 44.45 -2.66
CA ASP A 94 -39.22 45.10 -3.81
C ASP A 94 -38.29 45.27 -5.04
N SER A 95 -37.06 44.75 -5.01
CA SER A 95 -36.10 44.84 -6.13
C SER A 95 -36.47 43.89 -7.27
N GLU A 96 -36.29 44.31 -8.52
CA GLU A 96 -36.49 43.48 -9.71
C GLU A 96 -35.22 42.70 -10.11
N VAL A 97 -34.09 42.96 -9.45
CA VAL A 97 -32.82 42.25 -9.66
C VAL A 97 -32.93 40.83 -9.08
N GLU A 98 -32.37 39.85 -9.78
CA GLU A 98 -32.27 38.46 -9.32
C GLU A 98 -31.19 38.34 -8.22
N GLY A 99 -31.52 37.65 -7.12
CA GLY A 99 -30.63 37.48 -5.99
C GLY A 99 -31.35 37.03 -4.71
N ILE A 100 -30.60 36.95 -3.61
CA ILE A 100 -31.11 36.55 -2.30
C ILE A 100 -31.95 37.69 -1.71
N LYS A 101 -33.24 37.45 -1.52
CA LYS A 101 -34.18 38.45 -0.98
C LYS A 101 -33.94 38.72 0.50
N ILE A 102 -33.72 39.99 0.85
CA ILE A 102 -33.59 40.46 2.23
C ILE A 102 -34.79 41.34 2.59
N ALA A 103 -35.46 40.98 3.70
CA ALA A 103 -36.63 41.70 4.19
C ALA A 103 -36.21 43.00 4.88
N TYR A 104 -36.89 44.11 4.60
CA TYR A 104 -36.50 45.39 5.21
C TYR A 104 -36.75 45.40 6.71
N GLU A 105 -37.92 44.95 7.18
CA GLU A 105 -38.26 45.04 8.61
C GLU A 105 -37.50 44.03 9.47
N ALA A 106 -37.29 42.81 8.97
CA ALA A 106 -36.68 41.72 9.74
C ALA A 106 -35.17 41.57 9.52
N GLY A 107 -34.62 42.12 8.43
CA GLY A 107 -33.27 41.79 7.99
C GLY A 107 -33.23 40.42 7.31
N GLY A 108 -32.08 39.75 7.38
CA GLY A 108 -31.92 38.42 6.80
C GLY A 108 -30.52 37.84 6.99
N ASN A 109 -30.33 36.60 6.56
CA ASN A 109 -29.03 35.96 6.53
C ASN A 109 -28.75 35.45 5.11
N PHE A 110 -27.48 35.32 4.76
CA PHE A 110 -27.05 34.63 3.55
C PHE A 110 -25.89 33.70 3.87
N SER A 111 -25.73 32.67 3.04
CA SER A 111 -24.60 31.75 3.04
C SER A 111 -24.36 31.27 1.61
N HIS A 112 -23.10 31.21 1.19
CA HIS A 112 -22.73 30.80 -0.16
C HIS A 112 -21.38 30.08 -0.15
N VAL A 113 -21.34 28.90 -0.78
CA VAL A 113 -20.11 28.13 -0.96
C VAL A 113 -19.48 28.51 -2.30
N THR A 114 -18.19 28.79 -2.27
CA THR A 114 -17.43 29.21 -3.45
C THR A 114 -15.98 28.76 -3.34
N LYS A 115 -15.32 28.65 -4.49
CA LYS A 115 -14.02 28.01 -4.62
C LYS A 115 -13.16 28.72 -5.65
N ILE A 116 -11.86 28.80 -5.37
CA ILE A 116 -10.83 29.26 -6.32
C ILE A 116 -9.64 28.30 -6.32
N ALA A 117 -8.85 28.32 -7.40
CA ALA A 117 -7.55 27.66 -7.41
C ALA A 117 -6.58 28.38 -6.47
N TYR A 118 -5.76 27.62 -5.75
CA TYR A 118 -4.69 28.16 -4.94
C TYR A 118 -3.61 28.77 -5.85
N GLN A 119 -2.98 29.84 -5.39
CA GLN A 119 -1.82 30.46 -6.04
C GLN A 119 -0.79 30.78 -4.96
N ASP A 120 0.49 30.71 -5.33
CA ASP A 120 1.61 31.02 -4.44
C ASP A 120 1.41 32.39 -3.76
N GLY A 121 1.64 32.42 -2.44
CA GLY A 121 1.43 33.60 -1.61
C GLY A 121 0.09 33.62 -0.89
N MET A 122 -0.89 32.80 -1.30
CA MET A 122 -2.20 32.73 -0.63
C MET A 122 -2.13 32.21 0.81
N GLU A 123 -1.02 31.57 1.22
CA GLU A 123 -0.76 31.14 2.60
C GLU A 123 -0.72 32.32 3.60
N GLN A 124 -0.37 33.53 3.12
CA GLN A 124 -0.35 34.76 3.93
C GLN A 124 -1.48 35.74 3.57
N ALA A 125 -2.57 35.23 2.98
CA ALA A 125 -3.60 36.11 2.44
C ALA A 125 -4.53 36.70 3.50
N VAL A 126 -5.17 37.81 3.17
CA VAL A 126 -6.28 38.40 3.92
C VAL A 126 -7.55 38.28 3.09
N LEU A 127 -8.59 37.68 3.65
CA LEU A 127 -9.89 37.59 3.01
C LEU A 127 -10.77 38.75 3.46
N ASN A 128 -11.27 39.51 2.49
CA ASN A 128 -12.17 40.65 2.70
C ASN A 128 -13.54 40.39 2.05
N ALA A 129 -14.62 40.75 2.73
CA ALA A 129 -15.93 40.91 2.13
C ALA A 129 -16.04 42.32 1.52
N VAL A 130 -16.07 42.40 0.19
CA VAL A 130 -16.19 43.66 -0.55
C VAL A 130 -17.63 43.78 -1.07
N ALA A 131 -18.35 44.80 -0.60
CA ALA A 131 -19.75 44.99 -0.96
C ALA A 131 -19.95 46.25 -1.83
N VAL A 132 -20.72 46.11 -2.91
CA VAL A 132 -21.10 47.22 -3.81
C VAL A 132 -22.62 47.26 -3.93
N GLY A 133 -23.22 48.37 -3.46
CA GLY A 133 -24.66 48.59 -3.54
C GLY A 133 -25.05 49.36 -4.80
N SER A 134 -26.12 48.93 -5.47
CA SER A 134 -26.62 49.52 -6.70
C SER A 134 -28.09 49.95 -6.58
N TYR A 135 -28.40 51.16 -7.03
CA TYR A 135 -29.75 51.73 -7.04
C TYR A 135 -29.94 52.72 -8.18
N LYS A 136 -30.92 52.46 -9.07
CA LYS A 136 -31.26 53.32 -10.22
C LYS A 136 -30.04 53.73 -11.06
N GLY A 137 -29.14 52.78 -11.32
CA GLY A 137 -27.92 53.02 -12.11
C GLY A 137 -26.79 53.75 -11.38
N LYS A 138 -26.92 54.00 -10.07
CA LYS A 138 -25.82 54.50 -9.22
C LYS A 138 -25.27 53.35 -8.39
N GLU A 139 -23.94 53.31 -8.26
CA GLU A 139 -23.23 52.32 -7.45
C GLU A 139 -22.45 53.02 -6.33
N VAL A 140 -22.40 52.38 -5.16
CA VAL A 140 -21.64 52.83 -4.00
C VAL A 140 -20.93 51.62 -3.41
N ALA A 141 -19.59 51.67 -3.36
CA ALA A 141 -18.79 50.71 -2.62
C ALA A 141 -18.89 50.98 -1.12
N PHE A 142 -19.05 49.92 -0.33
CA PHE A 142 -18.92 49.95 1.13
C PHE A 142 -17.47 49.68 1.52
N ASP A 143 -17.09 50.09 2.73
CA ASP A 143 -15.77 49.78 3.26
C ASP A 143 -15.61 48.25 3.37
N PRO A 144 -14.50 47.67 2.85
CA PRO A 144 -14.27 46.23 2.95
C PRO A 144 -14.18 45.76 4.40
N VAL A 145 -14.76 44.60 4.68
CA VAL A 145 -14.69 43.96 6.00
C VAL A 145 -13.74 42.78 5.94
N GLN A 146 -12.66 42.80 6.72
CA GLN A 146 -11.78 41.65 6.86
C GLN A 146 -12.49 40.53 7.62
N ILE A 147 -12.50 39.32 7.05
CA ILE A 147 -13.24 38.18 7.60
C ILE A 147 -12.36 36.98 7.97
N ALA A 148 -11.16 36.83 7.39
CA ALA A 148 -10.18 35.81 7.78
C ALA A 148 -8.75 36.24 7.41
N THR A 149 -7.77 35.57 8.01
CA THR A 149 -6.35 35.76 7.73
C THR A 149 -5.63 34.42 7.63
N GLY A 150 -4.76 34.29 6.64
CA GLY A 150 -3.94 33.10 6.40
C GLY A 150 -4.70 31.96 5.74
N THR A 151 -3.95 31.11 5.03
CA THR A 151 -4.44 29.84 4.50
C THR A 151 -3.56 28.72 5.01
N VAL A 152 -4.16 27.70 5.62
CA VAL A 152 -3.51 26.45 5.98
C VAL A 152 -3.13 25.72 4.70
N VAL A 153 -1.82 25.57 4.50
CA VAL A 153 -1.21 24.90 3.34
C VAL A 153 -0.43 23.65 3.74
N THR A 154 -0.75 23.06 4.89
CA THR A 154 -0.13 21.83 5.39
C THR A 154 -0.10 20.67 4.39
N PRO A 155 -1.09 20.47 3.49
CA PRO A 155 -0.96 19.46 2.43
C PRO A 155 0.24 19.62 1.50
N MET A 156 0.76 20.85 1.32
CA MET A 156 1.93 21.12 0.48
C MET A 156 3.24 20.56 1.04
N TRP A 157 3.22 20.02 2.27
CA TRP A 157 4.38 19.36 2.86
C TRP A 157 4.58 17.93 2.34
N VAL A 158 3.65 17.38 1.56
CA VAL A 158 3.81 16.05 0.98
C VAL A 158 5.10 15.96 0.18
N GLU A 159 5.86 14.90 0.41
CA GLU A 159 7.10 14.63 -0.32
C GLU A 159 6.78 13.80 -1.56
N ASP A 160 7.19 14.28 -2.73
CA ASP A 160 6.97 13.60 -4.01
C ASP A 160 8.05 12.55 -4.34
N ASP A 161 8.72 12.02 -3.31
CA ASP A 161 9.78 11.03 -3.48
C ASP A 161 9.20 9.70 -3.99
N TYR A 162 9.68 9.27 -5.16
CA TYR A 162 9.28 8.00 -5.74
C TYR A 162 9.86 6.82 -4.96
N VAL A 163 8.97 5.97 -4.44
CA VAL A 163 9.36 4.74 -3.76
C VAL A 163 9.41 3.60 -4.78
N PHE A 164 10.59 3.30 -5.27
CA PHE A 164 10.82 2.13 -6.12
C PHE A 164 10.86 0.84 -5.29
N ALA A 165 10.42 -0.26 -5.90
CA ALA A 165 10.39 -1.57 -5.28
C ALA A 165 11.47 -2.49 -5.87
N LEU A 166 12.26 -3.12 -4.99
CA LEU A 166 13.28 -4.08 -5.38
C LEU A 166 12.71 -5.51 -5.31
N GLY A 167 13.01 -6.33 -6.31
CA GLY A 167 12.77 -7.77 -6.26
C GLY A 167 13.75 -8.42 -5.28
N LYS A 168 13.30 -8.67 -4.06
CA LYS A 168 14.13 -9.19 -2.97
C LYS A 168 14.61 -10.62 -3.27
N ASP A 169 15.77 -10.97 -2.73
CA ASP A 169 16.14 -12.37 -2.56
C ASP A 169 15.23 -13.04 -1.52
N ASN A 170 15.20 -14.36 -1.57
CA ASN A 170 14.66 -15.22 -0.52
C ASN A 170 15.80 -16.11 0.02
N PHE A 171 16.98 -15.52 0.21
CA PHE A 171 18.17 -16.25 0.62
C PHE A 171 18.01 -16.84 2.01
N GLN A 172 18.40 -18.10 2.13
CA GLN A 172 18.45 -18.82 3.39
C GLN A 172 19.83 -19.47 3.51
N LYS A 173 20.46 -19.35 4.69
CA LYS A 173 21.75 -20.00 4.96
C LYS A 173 21.66 -21.52 4.84
N THR A 174 20.51 -22.07 5.19
CA THR A 174 20.16 -23.47 5.02
C THR A 174 18.72 -23.57 4.57
N TYR A 175 18.44 -24.37 3.55
CA TYR A 175 17.08 -24.57 3.06
C TYR A 175 16.77 -26.05 2.84
N PRO A 176 15.51 -26.46 3.08
CA PRO A 176 15.11 -27.86 2.94
C PRO A 176 15.07 -28.25 1.46
N LYS A 177 15.42 -29.52 1.20
CA LYS A 177 15.31 -30.15 -0.11
C LYS A 177 14.79 -31.57 0.09
N SER A 178 13.82 -31.97 -0.72
CA SER A 178 13.26 -33.31 -0.62
C SER A 178 12.96 -33.88 -2.00
N ASN A 179 12.86 -35.20 -2.05
CA ASN A 179 12.38 -35.92 -3.22
C ASN A 179 11.60 -37.16 -2.76
N SER A 180 10.63 -37.60 -3.57
CA SER A 180 9.71 -38.66 -3.21
C SER A 180 9.52 -39.65 -4.34
N ALA A 181 9.20 -40.88 -3.98
CA ALA A 181 8.82 -41.93 -4.93
C ALA A 181 7.76 -42.85 -4.34
N GLU A 182 7.01 -43.50 -5.21
CA GLU A 182 5.99 -44.47 -4.87
C GLU A 182 6.48 -45.89 -5.15
N ILE A 183 6.14 -46.83 -4.26
CA ILE A 183 6.36 -48.25 -4.49
C ILE A 183 5.00 -48.94 -4.43
N ASN A 184 4.64 -49.63 -5.52
CA ASN A 184 3.41 -50.40 -5.61
C ASN A 184 3.62 -51.87 -5.20
N TYR A 185 2.57 -52.47 -4.66
CA TYR A 185 2.60 -53.83 -4.12
C TYR A 185 1.53 -54.71 -4.75
N LEU A 186 1.81 -56.01 -4.77
CA LEU A 186 0.80 -57.03 -5.07
C LEU A 186 -0.21 -57.14 -3.92
N VAL A 187 -1.38 -57.71 -4.23
CA VAL A 187 -2.43 -58.05 -3.25
C VAL A 187 -1.81 -58.85 -2.10
N ASN A 188 -2.16 -58.52 -0.85
CA ASN A 188 -1.70 -59.19 0.36
C ASN A 188 -0.17 -59.35 0.49
N SER A 189 0.60 -58.48 -0.18
CA SER A 189 2.05 -58.51 -0.16
C SER A 189 2.64 -57.20 0.34
N SER A 190 3.72 -57.31 1.11
CA SER A 190 4.63 -56.21 1.46
C SER A 190 5.99 -56.33 0.75
N SER A 191 6.15 -57.27 -0.18
CA SER A 191 7.43 -57.47 -0.86
C SER A 191 7.65 -56.45 -1.96
N VAL A 192 8.74 -55.68 -1.88
CA VAL A 192 9.17 -54.76 -2.95
C VAL A 192 9.76 -55.58 -4.10
N ARG A 193 9.19 -55.44 -5.30
CA ARG A 193 9.67 -56.16 -6.49
C ARG A 193 10.79 -55.36 -7.17
N SER A 194 11.67 -56.07 -7.88
CA SER A 194 12.72 -55.42 -8.67
C SER A 194 12.18 -54.58 -9.84
N SER A 195 10.94 -54.82 -10.28
CA SER A 195 10.25 -53.96 -11.25
C SER A 195 10.01 -52.57 -10.69
N GLU A 196 9.47 -52.46 -9.47
CA GLU A 196 9.15 -51.16 -8.84
C GLU A 196 10.40 -50.29 -8.67
N LEU A 197 11.54 -50.90 -8.35
CA LEU A 197 12.81 -50.18 -8.21
C LEU A 197 13.35 -49.62 -9.54
N ARG A 198 12.70 -49.92 -10.66
CA ARG A 198 13.02 -49.42 -12.00
C ARG A 198 11.99 -48.43 -12.52
N ASP A 199 10.95 -48.14 -11.74
CA ASP A 199 9.96 -47.12 -12.07
C ASP A 199 10.62 -45.74 -12.12
N GLU A 200 10.01 -44.82 -12.87
CA GLU A 200 10.61 -43.54 -13.23
C GLU A 200 10.88 -42.67 -12.01
N ASP A 201 9.94 -42.63 -11.06
CA ASP A 201 10.03 -41.89 -9.80
C ASP A 201 11.07 -42.50 -8.85
N MET A 202 11.13 -43.83 -8.74
CA MET A 202 12.16 -44.52 -7.97
C MET A 202 13.55 -44.32 -8.56
N LYS A 203 13.67 -44.23 -9.89
CA LYS A 203 14.91 -43.86 -10.57
C LYS A 203 15.27 -42.40 -10.29
N ALA A 204 14.33 -41.48 -10.39
CA ALA A 204 14.54 -40.06 -10.09
C ALA A 204 14.99 -39.85 -8.64
N LEU A 205 14.37 -40.54 -7.67
CA LEU A 205 14.79 -40.51 -6.27
C LEU A 205 16.20 -41.11 -6.09
N SER A 206 16.49 -42.22 -6.76
CA SER A 206 17.82 -42.85 -6.71
C SER A 206 18.93 -41.97 -7.26
N ASP A 207 18.67 -41.29 -8.38
CA ASP A 207 19.63 -40.37 -8.99
C ASP A 207 19.80 -39.11 -8.14
N TRP A 208 18.71 -38.54 -7.61
CA TRP A 208 18.77 -37.44 -6.64
C TRP A 208 19.57 -37.82 -5.38
N ILE A 209 19.38 -39.01 -4.82
CA ILE A 209 20.17 -39.48 -3.67
C ILE A 209 21.67 -39.51 -4.02
N LYS A 210 22.05 -40.05 -5.19
CA LYS A 210 23.46 -40.12 -5.60
C LYS A 210 24.06 -38.75 -5.79
N GLU A 211 23.35 -37.86 -6.49
CA GLU A 211 23.81 -36.49 -6.75
C GLU A 211 24.07 -35.71 -5.46
N ASN A 212 23.22 -35.88 -4.45
CA ASN A 212 23.32 -35.13 -3.20
C ASN A 212 24.24 -35.81 -2.16
N ALA A 213 24.52 -37.12 -2.27
CA ALA A 213 25.47 -37.81 -1.39
C ALA A 213 26.92 -37.32 -1.57
N ASP A 214 27.32 -37.02 -2.80
CA ASP A 214 28.65 -36.47 -3.09
C ASP A 214 28.72 -34.94 -2.94
N HIS A 215 27.62 -34.28 -2.56
CA HIS A 215 27.55 -32.83 -2.52
C HIS A 215 28.02 -32.28 -1.16
N PRO A 216 29.13 -31.49 -1.11
CA PRO A 216 29.78 -31.12 0.15
C PRO A 216 28.96 -30.20 1.06
N MET A 217 27.90 -29.59 0.52
CA MET A 217 27.03 -28.66 1.24
C MET A 217 25.64 -29.22 1.52
N PHE A 218 25.38 -30.47 1.11
CA PHE A 218 24.12 -31.14 1.36
C PHE A 218 24.24 -32.12 2.52
N ALA A 219 23.20 -32.21 3.33
CA ALA A 219 23.10 -33.23 4.37
C ALA A 219 21.71 -33.85 4.36
N PHE A 220 21.65 -35.19 4.37
CA PHE A 220 20.41 -35.92 4.59
C PHE A 220 19.94 -35.74 6.04
N LYS A 221 18.65 -35.44 6.23
CA LYS A 221 18.08 -35.09 7.55
C LYS A 221 16.99 -36.03 8.04
N GLY A 222 16.46 -36.88 7.17
CA GLY A 222 15.50 -37.92 7.53
C GLY A 222 14.64 -38.31 6.34
N GLY A 223 13.60 -39.08 6.60
CA GLY A 223 12.56 -39.34 5.61
C GLY A 223 11.27 -39.77 6.25
N GLU A 224 10.20 -39.81 5.46
CA GLU A 224 8.92 -40.35 5.86
C GLU A 224 8.51 -41.46 4.89
N VAL A 225 7.92 -42.53 5.42
CA VAL A 225 7.25 -43.55 4.61
C VAL A 225 5.80 -43.64 5.03
N VAL A 226 4.91 -43.14 4.17
CA VAL A 226 3.47 -43.28 4.32
C VAL A 226 3.03 -44.50 3.54
N ALA A 227 2.44 -45.49 4.21
CA ALA A 227 2.09 -46.76 3.58
C ALA A 227 0.62 -47.12 3.77
N TYR A 228 0.05 -47.75 2.75
CA TYR A 228 -1.36 -48.07 2.67
C TYR A 228 -1.59 -49.55 2.38
N ALA A 229 -2.71 -50.05 2.91
CA ALA A 229 -3.36 -51.28 2.48
C ALA A 229 -4.50 -50.92 1.53
N SER A 230 -4.87 -51.86 0.67
CA SER A 230 -6.01 -51.66 -0.22
C SER A 230 -7.27 -52.33 0.38
N PRO A 231 -8.47 -51.81 0.11
CA PRO A 231 -9.71 -52.30 0.73
C PRO A 231 -10.12 -53.74 0.39
N GLU A 232 -9.40 -54.45 -0.48
CA GLU A 232 -9.76 -55.82 -0.93
C GLU A 232 -8.99 -56.96 -0.22
N GLY A 233 -8.30 -56.68 0.88
CA GLY A 233 -7.61 -57.69 1.69
C GLY A 233 -8.47 -58.19 2.86
N GLU A 234 -8.13 -59.36 3.44
CA GLU A 234 -8.74 -59.73 4.72
C GLU A 234 -8.37 -58.69 5.79
N LEU A 235 -9.37 -58.18 6.52
CA LEU A 235 -9.19 -57.16 7.56
C LEU A 235 -8.11 -57.53 8.59
N SER A 236 -8.00 -58.81 8.95
CA SER A 236 -6.98 -59.35 9.87
C SER A 236 -5.55 -59.30 9.31
N ILE A 237 -5.41 -59.30 7.98
CA ILE A 237 -4.13 -59.17 7.27
C ILE A 237 -3.81 -57.69 7.07
N ASN A 238 -4.81 -56.87 6.73
CA ASN A 238 -4.67 -55.45 6.45
C ASN A 238 -4.32 -54.60 7.69
N GLU A 239 -4.64 -55.07 8.90
CA GLU A 239 -4.31 -54.39 10.16
C GLU A 239 -2.81 -54.15 10.33
N ASN A 240 -1.96 -55.07 9.83
CA ASN A 240 -0.50 -54.97 9.91
C ASN A 240 0.19 -54.73 8.55
N LEU A 241 -0.49 -54.99 7.44
CA LEU A 241 0.09 -54.97 6.09
C LEU A 241 0.67 -53.60 5.70
N ALA A 242 -0.02 -52.51 6.05
CA ALA A 242 0.49 -51.16 5.82
C ALA A 242 1.80 -50.91 6.59
N GLY A 243 1.92 -51.42 7.82
CA GLY A 243 3.15 -51.36 8.61
C GLY A 243 4.29 -52.14 7.98
N ASP A 244 4.02 -53.33 7.46
CA ASP A 244 5.05 -54.14 6.81
C ASP A 244 5.48 -53.57 5.46
N ARG A 245 4.57 -52.94 4.70
CA ARG A 245 4.89 -52.15 3.51
C ARG A 245 5.76 -50.94 3.84
N ALA A 246 5.48 -50.23 4.93
CA ALA A 246 6.34 -49.12 5.36
C ALA A 246 7.77 -49.61 5.67
N LYS A 247 7.92 -50.76 6.33
CA LYS A 247 9.23 -51.37 6.64
C LYS A 247 9.97 -51.82 5.38
N SER A 248 9.30 -52.47 4.44
CA SER A 248 9.94 -52.98 3.22
C SER A 248 10.28 -51.86 2.23
N GLY A 249 9.40 -50.86 2.08
CA GLY A 249 9.65 -49.65 1.29
C GLY A 249 10.83 -48.84 1.82
N SER A 250 10.85 -48.55 3.13
CA SER A 250 12.00 -47.88 3.75
C SER A 250 13.29 -48.69 3.61
N ALA A 251 13.24 -50.03 3.76
CA ALA A 251 14.41 -50.87 3.55
C ALA A 251 14.96 -50.80 2.11
N ALA A 252 14.07 -50.69 1.12
CA ALA A 252 14.48 -50.50 -0.27
C ALA A 252 15.25 -49.19 -0.48
N VAL A 253 14.74 -48.07 0.04
CA VAL A 253 15.42 -46.76 -0.09
C VAL A 253 16.68 -46.68 0.75
N ARG A 254 16.72 -47.27 1.95
CA ARG A 254 17.96 -47.39 2.76
C ARG A 254 19.06 -48.15 2.04
N ASN A 255 18.72 -49.14 1.22
CA ASN A 255 19.70 -49.82 0.37
C ASN A 255 20.28 -48.90 -0.71
N ILE A 256 19.49 -47.96 -1.24
CA ILE A 256 19.96 -46.96 -2.20
C ILE A 256 20.91 -45.99 -1.51
N LEU A 257 20.51 -45.40 -0.38
CA LEU A 257 21.34 -44.52 0.45
C LEU A 257 22.67 -45.17 0.83
N ARG A 258 22.62 -46.42 1.30
CA ARG A 258 23.83 -47.19 1.64
C ARG A 258 24.77 -47.39 0.45
N ARG A 259 24.22 -47.61 -0.76
CA ARG A 259 25.02 -47.76 -1.99
C ARG A 259 25.61 -46.42 -2.44
N ALA A 260 24.95 -45.32 -2.14
CA ALA A 260 25.47 -43.96 -2.34
C ALA A 260 26.53 -43.55 -1.30
N GLY A 261 26.85 -44.42 -0.32
CA GLY A 261 27.87 -44.14 0.70
C GLY A 261 27.32 -43.54 2.00
N GLU A 262 26.03 -43.22 2.04
CA GLU A 262 25.37 -42.56 3.17
C GLU A 262 25.02 -43.55 4.29
N LYS A 263 25.98 -43.82 5.16
CA LYS A 263 25.83 -44.79 6.25
C LYS A 263 24.83 -44.33 7.30
N ASP A 264 24.89 -43.07 7.72
CA ASP A 264 24.02 -42.53 8.76
C ASP A 264 22.57 -42.42 8.27
N ALA A 265 22.37 -41.97 7.02
CA ALA A 265 21.05 -41.93 6.40
C ALA A 265 20.46 -43.32 6.08
N SER A 266 21.27 -44.38 6.10
CA SER A 266 20.81 -45.76 5.91
C SER A 266 20.36 -46.47 7.20
N GLY A 267 20.39 -45.77 8.35
CA GLY A 267 20.00 -46.29 9.65
C GLY A 267 18.52 -46.69 9.74
N ASN A 268 18.18 -47.59 10.67
CA ASN A 268 16.78 -48.03 10.90
C ASN A 268 15.86 -46.89 11.38
N GLU A 269 16.42 -45.87 12.03
CA GLU A 269 15.67 -44.75 12.62
C GLU A 269 15.56 -43.54 11.68
N PHE A 270 16.21 -43.58 10.50
CA PHE A 270 16.22 -42.44 9.57
C PHE A 270 14.85 -42.13 8.97
N PHE A 271 14.02 -43.16 8.78
CA PHE A 271 12.66 -43.01 8.25
C PHE A 271 11.63 -43.08 9.37
N GLN A 272 10.79 -42.06 9.46
CA GLN A 272 9.54 -42.13 10.20
C GLN A 272 8.54 -42.99 9.41
N LEU A 273 8.06 -44.07 10.01
CA LEU A 273 7.09 -44.96 9.38
C LEU A 273 5.67 -44.57 9.79
N SER A 274 4.84 -44.25 8.81
CA SER A 274 3.47 -43.75 8.96
C SER A 274 2.46 -44.70 8.30
N PRO A 275 2.19 -45.90 8.86
CA PRO A 275 1.19 -46.80 8.30
C PRO A 275 -0.22 -46.25 8.50
N LYS A 276 -1.00 -46.15 7.42
CA LYS A 276 -2.37 -45.61 7.44
C LYS A 276 -3.46 -46.68 7.40
N GLY A 277 -3.09 -47.95 7.20
CA GLY A 277 -4.05 -49.03 6.97
C GLY A 277 -4.74 -48.86 5.62
N GLU A 278 -6.00 -49.25 5.53
CA GLU A 278 -6.78 -49.20 4.28
C GLU A 278 -7.06 -47.77 3.79
N ASP A 279 -6.69 -47.50 2.53
CA ASP A 279 -6.88 -46.19 1.88
C ASP A 279 -8.30 -45.98 1.34
N TRP A 280 -9.29 -45.94 2.23
CA TRP A 280 -10.68 -45.69 1.84
C TRP A 280 -10.91 -44.29 1.25
N ASP A 281 -10.15 -43.29 1.71
CA ASP A 281 -10.21 -41.94 1.17
C ASP A 281 -9.61 -41.87 -0.23
N GLY A 282 -8.46 -42.52 -0.45
CA GLY A 282 -7.88 -42.68 -1.78
C GLY A 282 -8.78 -43.48 -2.72
N PHE A 283 -9.42 -44.55 -2.24
CA PHE A 283 -10.43 -45.29 -3.01
C PHE A 283 -11.59 -44.38 -3.42
N LYS A 284 -12.13 -43.56 -2.51
CA LYS A 284 -13.19 -42.59 -2.83
C LYS A 284 -12.76 -41.62 -3.92
N LYS A 285 -11.56 -41.04 -3.80
CA LYS A 285 -11.01 -40.10 -4.80
C LYS A 285 -10.79 -40.75 -6.16
N ALA A 286 -10.20 -41.94 -6.19
CA ALA A 286 -9.99 -42.70 -7.43
C ALA A 286 -11.32 -43.05 -8.10
N MET A 287 -12.33 -43.45 -7.33
CA MET A 287 -13.69 -43.68 -7.84
C MET A 287 -14.36 -42.41 -8.36
N GLN A 288 -14.18 -41.27 -7.68
CA GLN A 288 -14.71 -39.97 -8.15
C GLN A 288 -14.08 -39.54 -9.48
N ALA A 289 -12.84 -39.91 -9.75
CA ALA A 289 -12.13 -39.60 -10.98
C ALA A 289 -12.35 -40.62 -12.11
N SER A 290 -12.93 -41.80 -11.83
CA SER A 290 -13.11 -42.86 -12.82
C SER A 290 -14.43 -42.76 -13.59
N ASP A 291 -14.52 -43.54 -14.67
CA ASP A 291 -15.72 -43.73 -15.51
C ASP A 291 -16.38 -45.11 -15.28
N ILE A 292 -16.12 -45.72 -14.12
CA ILE A 292 -16.64 -47.06 -13.80
C ILE A 292 -18.16 -47.05 -13.71
N LYS A 293 -18.80 -48.02 -14.37
CA LYS A 293 -20.25 -48.16 -14.53
C LYS A 293 -21.06 -47.96 -13.24
N ASP A 294 -20.65 -48.57 -12.12
CA ASP A 294 -21.37 -48.48 -10.83
C ASP A 294 -20.78 -47.44 -9.86
N LYS A 295 -20.03 -46.44 -10.36
CA LYS A 295 -19.40 -45.38 -9.55
C LYS A 295 -20.34 -44.74 -8.53
N ASP A 296 -21.51 -44.25 -8.95
CA ASP A 296 -22.44 -43.56 -8.05
C ASP A 296 -23.05 -44.48 -7.00
N LEU A 297 -23.12 -45.80 -7.28
CA LEU A 297 -23.54 -46.79 -6.31
C LEU A 297 -22.43 -47.02 -5.27
N ILE A 298 -21.19 -47.19 -5.73
CA ILE A 298 -20.02 -47.37 -4.86
C ILE A 298 -19.81 -46.15 -3.95
N LEU A 299 -19.90 -44.92 -4.48
CA LEU A 299 -19.77 -43.70 -3.67
C LEU A 299 -20.85 -43.60 -2.60
N ARG A 300 -22.09 -44.03 -2.91
CA ARG A 300 -23.17 -44.11 -1.91
C ARG A 300 -22.90 -45.17 -0.84
N VAL A 301 -22.33 -46.32 -1.20
CA VAL A 301 -21.92 -47.35 -0.22
C VAL A 301 -20.88 -46.78 0.75
N LEU A 302 -19.89 -46.03 0.25
CA LEU A 302 -18.86 -45.40 1.09
C LEU A 302 -19.44 -44.37 2.07
N GLU A 303 -20.53 -43.70 1.70
CA GLU A 303 -21.21 -42.71 2.55
C GLU A 303 -22.20 -43.34 3.53
N MET A 304 -22.89 -44.41 3.11
CA MET A 304 -23.97 -45.03 3.87
C MET A 304 -23.47 -45.90 5.02
N TYR A 305 -22.37 -46.60 4.83
CA TYR A 305 -21.81 -47.50 5.83
C TYR A 305 -20.59 -46.86 6.46
N GLU A 306 -20.52 -46.80 7.79
CA GLU A 306 -19.29 -46.41 8.50
C GLU A 306 -18.36 -47.60 8.73
N ASP A 307 -18.94 -48.80 8.83
CA ASP A 307 -18.21 -50.05 9.00
C ASP A 307 -17.47 -50.47 7.73
N LYS A 308 -16.14 -50.63 7.84
CA LYS A 308 -15.26 -50.94 6.72
C LYS A 308 -15.52 -52.32 6.13
N ALA A 309 -15.81 -53.31 6.97
CA ALA A 309 -16.13 -54.67 6.51
C ALA A 309 -17.42 -54.65 5.68
N LYS A 310 -18.40 -53.87 6.12
CA LYS A 310 -19.67 -53.73 5.41
C LYS A 310 -19.51 -53.00 4.09
N ARG A 311 -18.71 -51.93 4.04
CA ARG A 311 -18.36 -51.25 2.77
C ARG A 311 -17.76 -52.23 1.76
N GLU A 312 -16.78 -53.00 2.21
CA GLU A 312 -16.08 -53.97 1.38
C GLU A 312 -17.03 -55.07 0.87
N GLU A 313 -17.87 -55.63 1.74
CA GLU A 313 -18.87 -56.65 1.39
C GLU A 313 -19.82 -56.15 0.28
N GLU A 314 -20.40 -54.96 0.45
CA GLU A 314 -21.33 -54.39 -0.53
C GLU A 314 -20.65 -54.10 -1.87
N ILE A 315 -19.40 -53.63 -1.86
CA ILE A 315 -18.62 -53.38 -3.09
C ILE A 315 -18.27 -54.70 -3.78
N ARG A 316 -17.92 -55.76 -3.04
CA ARG A 316 -17.63 -57.09 -3.59
C ARG A 316 -18.84 -57.76 -4.23
N ASN A 317 -20.04 -57.49 -3.72
CA ASN A 317 -21.29 -58.01 -4.28
C ASN A 317 -21.59 -57.48 -5.69
N LEU A 318 -20.94 -56.39 -6.12
CA LEU A 318 -21.01 -55.85 -7.48
C LEU A 318 -20.09 -56.63 -8.44
N ALA A 319 -20.28 -57.95 -8.54
CA ALA A 319 -19.32 -58.91 -9.11
C ALA A 319 -18.61 -58.47 -10.41
N GLU A 320 -19.34 -57.98 -11.43
CA GLU A 320 -18.73 -57.50 -12.69
C GLU A 320 -17.88 -56.24 -12.48
N THR A 321 -18.40 -55.27 -11.75
CA THR A 321 -17.69 -54.03 -11.43
C THR A 321 -16.50 -54.27 -10.51
N PHE A 322 -16.58 -55.23 -9.59
CA PHE A 322 -15.49 -55.55 -8.70
C PHE A 322 -14.27 -56.12 -9.42
N GLU A 323 -14.46 -56.88 -10.50
CA GLU A 323 -13.34 -57.31 -11.35
C GLU A 323 -12.67 -56.11 -12.05
N VAL A 324 -13.45 -55.14 -12.54
CA VAL A 324 -12.90 -53.88 -13.09
C VAL A 324 -12.13 -53.11 -12.03
N LEU A 325 -12.64 -53.02 -10.79
CA LEU A 325 -11.94 -52.34 -9.69
C LEU A 325 -10.58 -52.97 -9.38
N LYS A 326 -10.48 -54.31 -9.42
CA LYS A 326 -9.21 -55.03 -9.19
C LYS A 326 -8.14 -54.71 -10.22
N GLU A 327 -8.54 -54.41 -11.44
CA GLU A 327 -7.63 -54.09 -12.54
C GLU A 327 -7.31 -52.60 -12.61
N GLU A 328 -8.29 -51.72 -12.41
CA GLU A 328 -8.16 -50.30 -12.71
C GLU A 328 -7.93 -49.39 -11.49
N ILE A 329 -8.43 -49.75 -10.30
CA ILE A 329 -8.45 -48.84 -9.14
C ILE A 329 -7.58 -49.38 -8.01
N LEU A 330 -7.90 -50.58 -7.52
CA LEU A 330 -7.30 -51.19 -6.34
C LEU A 330 -5.77 -51.33 -6.42
N PRO A 331 -5.13 -51.55 -7.59
CA PRO A 331 -3.67 -51.59 -7.69
C PRO A 331 -2.97 -50.33 -7.17
N SER A 332 -3.48 -49.14 -7.48
CA SER A 332 -2.91 -47.86 -7.04
C SER A 332 -3.06 -47.59 -5.54
N LEU A 333 -3.91 -48.36 -4.85
CA LEU A 333 -4.13 -48.23 -3.40
C LEU A 333 -3.14 -49.09 -2.60
N ARG A 334 -2.42 -49.99 -3.27
CA ARG A 334 -1.40 -50.85 -2.67
C ARG A 334 -0.04 -50.18 -2.77
N ARG A 335 0.16 -49.10 -2.02
CA ARG A 335 1.37 -48.28 -2.19
C ARG A 335 2.06 -47.88 -0.89
N SER A 336 3.33 -47.51 -1.03
CA SER A 336 4.07 -46.71 -0.06
C SER A 336 4.63 -45.49 -0.77
N VAL A 337 4.41 -44.31 -0.21
CA VAL A 337 5.04 -43.07 -0.65
C VAL A 337 6.21 -42.83 0.29
N ILE A 338 7.42 -42.79 -0.28
CA ILE A 338 8.66 -42.56 0.45
C ILE A 338 9.18 -41.19 0.09
N THR A 339 9.38 -40.35 1.10
CA THR A 339 9.99 -39.03 0.98
C THR A 339 11.34 -39.04 1.67
N VAL A 340 12.39 -38.62 0.97
CA VAL A 340 13.72 -38.40 1.55
C VAL A 340 13.94 -36.91 1.69
N ASN A 341 14.34 -36.48 2.88
CA ASN A 341 14.56 -35.10 3.25
C ASN A 341 16.05 -34.85 3.49
N GLY A 342 16.52 -33.68 3.06
CA GLY A 342 17.79 -33.13 3.45
C GLY A 342 17.76 -31.62 3.49
N GLU A 343 18.91 -31.04 3.78
CA GLU A 343 19.13 -29.61 3.83
C GLU A 343 20.34 -29.27 2.97
N MET A 344 20.20 -28.23 2.17
CA MET A 344 21.31 -27.61 1.48
C MET A 344 21.79 -26.42 2.30
N THR A 345 23.10 -26.32 2.51
CA THR A 345 23.75 -25.15 3.08
C THR A 345 24.24 -24.27 1.94
N SER A 346 24.00 -22.97 2.03
CA SER A 346 24.50 -21.99 1.05
C SER A 346 25.97 -21.64 1.32
N PHE A 347 26.64 -21.03 0.35
CA PHE A 347 28.02 -20.55 0.53
C PHE A 347 28.09 -19.52 1.67
N SER A 348 29.29 -19.38 2.29
CA SER A 348 29.50 -18.31 3.26
C SER A 348 29.44 -16.95 2.59
N ASP A 349 29.13 -15.89 3.34
CA ASP A 349 29.05 -14.53 2.82
C ASP A 349 30.33 -14.14 2.05
N GLU A 350 31.51 -14.52 2.57
CA GLU A 350 32.79 -14.26 1.89
C GLU A 350 32.91 -14.99 0.56
N LYS A 351 32.44 -16.25 0.49
CA LYS A 351 32.47 -17.05 -0.73
C LYS A 351 31.44 -16.56 -1.75
N ILE A 352 30.26 -16.14 -1.31
CA ILE A 352 29.24 -15.53 -2.17
C ILE A 352 29.79 -14.24 -2.79
N GLN A 353 30.42 -13.37 -1.99
CA GLN A 353 31.05 -12.13 -2.50
C GLN A 353 32.22 -12.40 -3.46
N GLU A 354 33.03 -13.43 -3.19
CA GLU A 354 34.12 -13.83 -4.07
C GLU A 354 33.59 -14.38 -5.41
N PHE A 355 32.63 -15.31 -5.35
CA PHE A 355 32.09 -15.99 -6.53
C PHE A 355 31.21 -15.09 -7.37
N SER A 356 30.46 -14.14 -6.79
CA SER A 356 29.70 -13.15 -7.57
C SER A 356 30.58 -12.32 -8.52
N LYS A 357 31.89 -12.22 -8.23
CA LYS A 357 32.89 -11.52 -9.05
C LYS A 357 33.65 -12.46 -9.97
N THR A 358 34.01 -13.63 -9.47
CA THR A 358 34.94 -14.55 -10.16
C THR A 358 34.22 -15.61 -10.98
N ASN A 359 33.24 -16.30 -10.39
CA ASN A 359 32.51 -17.42 -10.98
C ASN A 359 31.00 -17.36 -10.62
N PRO A 360 30.27 -16.33 -11.11
CA PRO A 360 28.89 -16.08 -10.69
C PRO A 360 27.90 -17.19 -11.08
N ASP A 361 28.24 -18.01 -12.08
CA ASP A 361 27.48 -19.19 -12.51
C ASP A 361 27.52 -20.36 -11.51
N THR A 362 28.42 -20.31 -10.52
CA THR A 362 28.43 -21.28 -9.41
C THR A 362 27.41 -20.98 -8.32
N LEU A 363 26.90 -19.73 -8.26
CA LEU A 363 25.93 -19.31 -7.27
C LEU A 363 24.53 -19.64 -7.74
N SER A 364 23.69 -20.04 -6.80
CA SER A 364 22.24 -20.09 -7.02
C SER A 364 21.66 -18.70 -7.27
N SER A 365 20.42 -18.65 -7.76
CA SER A 365 19.69 -17.40 -7.96
C SER A 365 19.64 -16.57 -6.67
N GLU A 366 19.28 -17.20 -5.55
CA GLU A 366 19.14 -16.51 -4.27
C GLU A 366 20.48 -16.03 -3.71
N GLU A 367 21.56 -16.82 -3.86
CA GLU A 367 22.90 -16.41 -3.45
C GLU A 367 23.40 -15.21 -4.27
N LEU A 368 23.13 -15.18 -5.58
CA LEU A 368 23.57 -14.07 -6.43
C LEU A 368 22.77 -12.80 -6.17
N LEU A 369 21.46 -12.89 -5.91
CA LEU A 369 20.65 -11.73 -5.48
C LEU A 369 21.10 -11.23 -4.10
N TYR A 370 21.33 -12.14 -3.15
CA TYR A 370 21.86 -11.80 -1.83
C TYR A 370 23.25 -11.16 -1.92
N ALA A 371 24.10 -11.58 -2.88
CA ALA A 371 25.38 -10.93 -3.12
C ALA A 371 25.25 -9.41 -3.38
N ALA A 372 24.18 -8.98 -4.06
CA ALA A 372 23.92 -7.58 -4.31
C ALA A 372 23.46 -6.80 -3.06
N THR A 373 22.86 -7.47 -2.07
CA THR A 373 22.45 -6.81 -0.82
C THR A 373 23.63 -6.56 0.13
N MET A 374 24.74 -7.29 -0.06
CA MET A 374 25.96 -7.17 0.74
C MET A 374 26.88 -6.01 0.34
N THR A 375 26.48 -5.16 -0.59
CA THR A 375 27.24 -3.96 -0.98
C THR A 375 26.30 -2.76 -1.04
N ASP A 376 26.82 -1.56 -0.77
CA ASP A 376 26.09 -0.29 -0.98
C ASP A 376 26.53 0.41 -2.28
N ASP A 377 27.55 -0.12 -2.96
CA ASP A 377 28.06 0.42 -4.22
C ASP A 377 27.08 0.12 -5.36
N MET A 378 26.48 1.17 -5.94
CA MET A 378 25.43 1.04 -6.95
C MET A 378 25.95 0.45 -8.26
N ASP A 379 27.23 0.68 -8.62
CA ASP A 379 27.82 0.13 -9.83
C ASP A 379 28.05 -1.38 -9.68
N GLU A 380 28.50 -1.82 -8.49
CA GLU A 380 28.64 -3.24 -8.18
C GLU A 380 27.27 -3.93 -8.10
N LYS A 381 26.25 -3.32 -7.50
CA LYS A 381 24.87 -3.84 -7.52
C LYS A 381 24.37 -4.03 -8.96
N LEU A 382 24.57 -3.02 -9.80
CA LEU A 382 24.16 -3.07 -11.21
C LEU A 382 24.88 -4.19 -11.96
N ARG A 383 26.19 -4.37 -11.72
CA ARG A 383 26.96 -5.48 -12.31
C ARG A 383 26.40 -6.83 -11.89
N ILE A 384 26.10 -7.02 -10.61
CA ILE A 384 25.54 -8.28 -10.08
C ILE A 384 24.16 -8.55 -10.66
N TYR A 385 23.24 -7.57 -10.67
CA TYR A 385 21.90 -7.76 -11.23
C TYR A 385 21.89 -7.98 -12.74
N LYS A 386 22.78 -7.31 -13.50
CA LYS A 386 22.97 -7.63 -14.92
C LYS A 386 23.44 -9.07 -15.09
N LYS A 387 24.39 -9.52 -14.27
CA LYS A 387 24.87 -10.90 -14.33
C LYS A 387 23.79 -11.90 -13.93
N PHE A 388 22.95 -11.56 -12.95
CA PHE A 388 21.78 -12.35 -12.60
C PHE A 388 20.81 -12.48 -13.77
N ALA A 389 20.45 -11.37 -14.43
CA ALA A 389 19.56 -11.39 -15.59
C ALA A 389 20.12 -12.21 -16.77
N GLU A 390 21.45 -12.25 -16.94
CA GLU A 390 22.10 -13.12 -17.94
C GLU A 390 22.01 -14.62 -17.59
N LEU A 391 22.17 -14.98 -16.32
CA LEU A 391 22.22 -16.38 -15.86
C LEU A 391 20.82 -16.96 -15.63
N PHE A 392 19.85 -16.12 -15.28
CA PHE A 392 18.48 -16.51 -14.96
C PHE A 392 17.49 -15.68 -15.80
N PRO A 393 17.45 -15.89 -17.14
CA PRO A 393 16.71 -15.02 -18.06
C PRO A 393 15.19 -15.06 -17.89
N GLU A 394 14.65 -16.12 -17.26
CA GLU A 394 13.22 -16.29 -16.98
C GLU A 394 12.82 -15.78 -15.57
N ASP A 395 13.75 -15.16 -14.83
CA ASP A 395 13.46 -14.57 -13.53
C ASP A 395 13.29 -13.06 -13.65
N TRP A 396 12.05 -12.59 -13.43
CA TRP A 396 11.68 -11.17 -13.56
C TRP A 396 12.51 -10.25 -12.66
N ARG A 397 13.06 -10.75 -11.55
CA ARG A 397 13.88 -9.96 -10.60
C ARG A 397 15.12 -9.41 -11.27
N GLY A 398 15.68 -10.10 -12.27
CA GLY A 398 16.86 -9.64 -13.01
C GLY A 398 16.63 -8.29 -13.69
N PRO A 399 15.81 -8.23 -14.76
CA PRO A 399 15.50 -6.98 -15.44
C PRO A 399 14.89 -5.94 -14.47
N ASN A 400 13.99 -6.33 -13.56
CA ASN A 400 13.44 -5.38 -12.58
C ASN A 400 14.53 -4.71 -11.74
N ASN A 401 15.47 -5.48 -11.19
CA ASN A 401 16.48 -4.93 -10.29
C ASN A 401 17.56 -4.14 -11.04
N VAL A 402 17.83 -4.48 -12.30
CA VAL A 402 18.64 -3.61 -13.18
C VAL A 402 17.94 -2.27 -13.39
N GLY A 403 16.64 -2.28 -13.73
CA GLY A 403 15.85 -1.07 -13.91
C GLY A 403 15.74 -0.23 -12.64
N TYR A 404 15.60 -0.87 -11.48
CA TYR A 404 15.60 -0.23 -10.17
C TYR A 404 16.89 0.60 -9.95
N ILE A 405 18.07 0.00 -10.18
CA ILE A 405 19.34 0.73 -10.02
C ILE A 405 19.50 1.83 -11.07
N MET A 406 19.06 1.62 -12.31
CA MET A 406 19.07 2.66 -13.36
C MET A 406 18.22 3.87 -12.94
N ALA A 407 17.02 3.63 -12.40
CA ALA A 407 16.13 4.68 -11.95
C ALA A 407 16.72 5.49 -10.78
N LEU A 408 17.34 4.81 -9.80
CA LEU A 408 18.05 5.49 -8.71
C LEU A 408 19.23 6.34 -9.20
N ASN A 409 19.86 5.96 -10.32
CA ASN A 409 20.91 6.72 -10.97
C ASN A 409 20.37 7.80 -11.94
N GLY A 410 19.05 7.99 -12.02
CA GLY A 410 18.39 8.99 -12.87
C GLY A 410 18.17 8.57 -14.33
N ASP A 411 18.54 7.36 -14.73
CA ASP A 411 18.28 6.81 -16.07
C ASP A 411 16.88 6.17 -16.13
N MET A 412 15.85 7.02 -16.16
CA MET A 412 14.45 6.59 -16.19
C MET A 412 14.07 5.89 -17.51
N ASP A 413 14.64 6.30 -18.64
CA ASP A 413 14.37 5.68 -19.94
C ASP A 413 14.97 4.26 -20.02
N GLY A 414 16.21 4.09 -19.54
CA GLY A 414 16.83 2.78 -19.38
C GLY A 414 16.06 1.90 -18.40
N ALA A 415 15.65 2.46 -17.26
CA ALA A 415 14.86 1.75 -16.27
C ALA A 415 13.54 1.21 -16.85
N LYS A 416 12.83 2.04 -17.64
CA LYS A 416 11.59 1.63 -18.31
C LYS A 416 11.79 0.44 -19.23
N ALA A 417 12.86 0.43 -20.03
CA ALA A 417 13.16 -0.67 -20.93
C ALA A 417 13.38 -1.99 -20.17
N GLU A 418 14.02 -1.93 -18.99
CA GLU A 418 14.21 -3.11 -18.14
C GLU A 418 12.93 -3.51 -17.40
N PHE A 419 12.13 -2.57 -16.88
CA PHE A 419 10.82 -2.88 -16.31
C PHE A 419 9.88 -3.53 -17.34
N ASP A 420 9.92 -3.12 -18.60
CA ASP A 420 9.16 -3.75 -19.68
C ASP A 420 9.58 -5.20 -19.93
N LYS A 421 10.89 -5.51 -19.86
CA LYS A 421 11.38 -6.89 -19.95
C LYS A 421 10.90 -7.72 -18.77
N ALA A 422 10.94 -7.16 -17.56
CA ALA A 422 10.42 -7.82 -16.37
C ALA A 422 8.93 -8.13 -16.51
N ALA A 423 8.14 -7.17 -17.00
CA ALA A 423 6.71 -7.33 -17.24
C ALA A 423 6.38 -8.34 -18.36
N GLN A 424 7.30 -8.60 -19.30
CA GLN A 424 7.12 -9.69 -20.28
C GLN A 424 7.23 -11.07 -19.63
N ILE A 425 7.99 -11.20 -18.53
CA ILE A 425 8.18 -12.45 -17.79
C ILE A 425 7.03 -12.67 -16.80
N ASP A 426 6.71 -11.65 -16.00
CA ASP A 426 5.64 -11.71 -14.97
C ASP A 426 4.80 -10.42 -14.97
N PRO A 427 3.80 -10.29 -15.86
CA PRO A 427 3.06 -9.03 -16.08
C PRO A 427 2.19 -8.58 -14.89
N GLU A 428 1.85 -9.49 -13.98
CA GLU A 428 0.99 -9.20 -12.82
C GLU A 428 1.80 -9.04 -11.53
N ASN A 429 3.14 -9.06 -11.61
CA ASN A 429 3.99 -8.93 -10.45
C ASN A 429 3.86 -7.57 -9.77
N GLY A 430 3.58 -7.57 -8.46
CA GLY A 430 3.40 -6.34 -7.70
C GLY A 430 4.59 -5.39 -7.71
N VAL A 431 5.81 -5.90 -7.64
CA VAL A 431 7.04 -5.07 -7.62
C VAL A 431 7.24 -4.36 -8.95
N ILE A 432 7.02 -5.08 -10.05
CA ILE A 432 7.14 -4.55 -11.41
C ILE A 432 6.07 -3.50 -11.65
N LEU A 433 4.82 -3.80 -11.27
CA LEU A 433 3.71 -2.86 -11.38
C LEU A 433 3.98 -1.56 -10.60
N ASN A 434 4.53 -1.63 -9.39
CA ASN A 434 4.95 -0.42 -8.66
C ASN A 434 5.94 0.42 -9.48
N ASN A 435 6.99 -0.21 -9.99
CA ASN A 435 8.05 0.50 -10.73
C ASN A 435 7.55 1.09 -12.06
N MET A 436 6.63 0.41 -12.74
CA MET A 436 5.93 0.96 -13.90
C MET A 436 5.01 2.13 -13.52
N GLY A 437 4.35 2.05 -12.36
CA GLY A 437 3.55 3.14 -11.81
C GLY A 437 4.40 4.38 -11.53
N VAL A 438 5.57 4.20 -10.93
CA VAL A 438 6.55 5.27 -10.70
C VAL A 438 6.98 5.92 -12.01
N TYR A 439 7.29 5.13 -13.04
CA TYR A 439 7.62 5.68 -14.36
C TYR A 439 6.44 6.46 -15.00
N ALA A 440 5.21 5.94 -14.88
CA ALA A 440 4.03 6.65 -15.38
C ALA A 440 3.84 7.99 -14.64
N GLN A 441 4.03 8.00 -13.31
CA GLN A 441 3.94 9.20 -12.49
C GLN A 441 5.01 10.23 -12.89
N SER A 442 6.25 9.80 -13.10
CA SER A 442 7.36 10.70 -13.48
C SER A 442 7.22 11.31 -14.87
N THR A 443 6.45 10.67 -15.75
CA THR A 443 6.12 11.18 -17.09
C THR A 443 4.80 11.95 -17.14
N GLY A 444 4.13 12.13 -15.99
CA GLY A 444 2.88 12.89 -15.86
C GLY A 444 1.59 12.10 -16.15
N ASP A 445 1.69 10.81 -16.45
CA ASP A 445 0.53 9.93 -16.66
C ASP A 445 -0.02 9.42 -15.32
N MET A 446 -0.68 10.33 -14.60
CA MET A 446 -1.21 10.10 -13.25
C MET A 446 -2.33 9.06 -13.21
N GLU A 447 -3.10 8.91 -14.28
CA GLU A 447 -4.17 7.91 -14.37
C GLU A 447 -3.56 6.50 -14.44
N LYS A 448 -2.57 6.31 -15.32
CA LYS A 448 -1.87 5.03 -15.45
C LYS A 448 -1.02 4.69 -14.23
N ALA A 449 -0.40 5.70 -13.60
CA ALA A 449 0.33 5.50 -12.34
C ALA A 449 -0.59 4.89 -11.26
N MET A 450 -1.76 5.49 -11.07
CA MET A 450 -2.75 4.99 -10.10
C MET A 450 -3.26 3.59 -10.45
N GLU A 451 -3.49 3.29 -11.74
CA GLU A 451 -3.87 1.94 -12.18
C GLU A 451 -2.81 0.90 -11.77
N HIS A 452 -1.55 1.20 -12.03
CA HIS A 452 -0.43 0.33 -11.68
C HIS A 452 -0.28 0.16 -10.16
N TYR A 453 -0.36 1.24 -9.38
CA TYR A 453 -0.26 1.16 -7.93
C TYR A 453 -1.40 0.34 -7.30
N GLN A 454 -2.62 0.49 -7.78
CA GLN A 454 -3.78 -0.26 -7.28
C GLN A 454 -3.67 -1.77 -7.55
N LYS A 455 -3.06 -2.16 -8.67
CA LYS A 455 -2.83 -3.58 -9.02
C LYS A 455 -1.61 -4.17 -8.31
N SER A 456 -0.67 -3.35 -7.84
CA SER A 456 0.62 -3.80 -7.29
C SER A 456 0.48 -4.56 -5.96
N GLY A 457 -0.31 -4.03 -5.02
CA GLY A 457 -0.45 -4.60 -3.68
C GLY A 457 0.79 -4.50 -2.78
N THR A 458 1.87 -3.84 -3.23
CA THR A 458 3.09 -3.61 -2.43
C THR A 458 2.94 -2.40 -1.50
N SER A 459 3.72 -2.36 -0.41
CA SER A 459 3.79 -1.21 0.49
C SER A 459 4.31 0.05 -0.21
N GLU A 460 5.24 -0.13 -1.14
CA GLU A 460 5.85 0.91 -1.95
C GLU A 460 4.80 1.57 -2.87
N ALA A 461 3.97 0.76 -3.53
CA ALA A 461 2.84 1.26 -4.32
C ALA A 461 1.81 1.98 -3.46
N GLY A 462 1.52 1.45 -2.27
CA GLY A 462 0.66 2.11 -1.28
C GLY A 462 1.19 3.49 -0.87
N ALA A 463 2.51 3.63 -0.69
CA ALA A 463 3.13 4.91 -0.38
C ALA A 463 3.02 5.92 -1.51
N ASN A 464 3.33 5.49 -2.75
CA ASN A 464 3.23 6.35 -3.92
C ASN A 464 1.79 6.81 -4.19
N ALA A 465 0.82 5.89 -4.11
CA ALA A 465 -0.60 6.22 -4.20
C ALA A 465 -1.05 7.14 -3.06
N GLY A 466 -0.55 6.91 -1.84
CA GLY A 466 -0.83 7.74 -0.66
C GLY A 466 -0.43 9.20 -0.86
N ALA A 467 0.75 9.47 -1.44
CA ALA A 467 1.20 10.82 -1.77
C ALA A 467 0.25 11.49 -2.79
N ILE A 468 -0.15 10.76 -3.84
CA ILE A 468 -1.13 11.25 -4.83
C ILE A 468 -2.47 11.58 -4.16
N TYR A 469 -2.94 10.74 -3.22
CA TYR A 469 -4.18 11.00 -2.50
C TYR A 469 -4.11 12.24 -1.61
N ILE A 470 -2.96 12.54 -0.98
CA ILE A 470 -2.76 13.81 -0.26
C ILE A 470 -2.92 14.99 -1.23
N ASN A 471 -2.25 14.94 -2.39
CA ASN A 471 -2.33 15.97 -3.41
C ASN A 471 -3.75 16.17 -3.98
N ARG A 472 -4.61 15.16 -3.89
CA ARG A 472 -6.03 15.23 -4.28
C ARG A 472 -6.98 15.64 -3.16
N GLY A 473 -6.48 15.87 -1.94
CA GLY A 473 -7.32 16.14 -0.77
C GLY A 473 -8.08 14.90 -0.26
N GLU A 474 -7.74 13.70 -0.75
CA GLU A 474 -8.39 12.42 -0.44
C GLU A 474 -7.73 11.76 0.79
N TYR A 475 -7.70 12.46 1.93
CA TYR A 475 -6.87 12.09 3.08
C TYR A 475 -7.19 10.71 3.69
N ALA A 476 -8.46 10.32 3.76
CA ALA A 476 -8.84 8.99 4.23
C ALA A 476 -8.30 7.88 3.32
N GLN A 477 -8.28 8.09 2.00
CA GLN A 477 -7.68 7.15 1.05
C GLN A 477 -6.16 7.15 1.15
N ALA A 478 -5.54 8.31 1.41
CA ALA A 478 -4.11 8.39 1.68
C ALA A 478 -3.72 7.54 2.90
N VAL A 479 -4.41 7.71 4.03
CA VAL A 479 -4.18 6.90 5.25
C VAL A 479 -4.30 5.41 4.97
N ASN A 480 -5.35 4.99 4.24
CA ASN A 480 -5.53 3.59 3.88
C ASN A 480 -4.40 3.06 2.98
N SER A 481 -3.92 3.88 2.04
CA SER A 481 -2.88 3.49 1.07
C SER A 481 -1.51 3.34 1.73
N PHE A 482 -1.15 4.23 2.66
CA PHE A 482 0.10 4.08 3.44
C PHE A 482 0.09 2.83 4.34
N GLY A 483 -1.10 2.37 4.77
CA GLY A 483 -1.23 1.17 5.62
C GLY A 483 -0.43 1.31 6.91
N SER A 484 0.51 0.39 7.14
CA SER A 484 1.36 0.37 8.34
C SER A 484 2.69 1.13 8.18
N MET A 485 2.91 1.80 7.05
CA MET A 485 4.17 2.49 6.78
C MET A 485 4.46 3.61 7.79
N LYS A 486 5.71 3.66 8.25
CA LYS A 486 6.24 4.68 9.17
C LYS A 486 7.08 5.68 8.38
N SER A 487 6.43 6.73 7.89
CA SER A 487 7.05 7.78 7.07
C SER A 487 6.45 9.14 7.38
N PHE A 488 7.14 10.20 6.95
CA PHE A 488 6.62 11.57 7.05
C PHE A 488 5.26 11.71 6.35
N ASN A 489 5.13 11.26 5.09
CA ASN A 489 3.87 11.35 4.35
C ASN A 489 2.73 10.55 4.99
N SER A 490 3.00 9.39 5.58
CA SER A 490 1.99 8.61 6.32
C SER A 490 1.50 9.38 7.55
N ALA A 491 2.40 10.02 8.30
CA ALA A 491 2.03 10.88 9.41
C ALA A 491 1.26 12.13 8.94
N LEU A 492 1.70 12.76 7.85
CA LEU A 492 1.03 13.92 7.26
C LEU A 492 -0.40 13.56 6.83
N ALA A 493 -0.61 12.44 6.15
CA ALA A 493 -1.95 11.96 5.79
C ALA A 493 -2.85 11.82 7.02
N LYS A 494 -2.34 11.23 8.10
CA LYS A 494 -3.06 11.09 9.37
C LYS A 494 -3.34 12.45 10.02
N THR A 495 -2.40 13.39 10.00
CA THR A 495 -2.62 14.77 10.48
C THR A 495 -3.73 15.47 9.70
N LEU A 496 -3.73 15.35 8.37
CA LEU A 496 -4.73 15.94 7.49
C LEU A 496 -6.10 15.27 7.63
N ASN A 497 -6.14 13.98 7.97
CA ASN A 497 -7.36 13.23 8.27
C ASN A 497 -7.89 13.47 9.70
N GLY A 498 -7.13 14.18 10.55
CA GLY A 498 -7.49 14.47 11.95
C GLY A 498 -7.10 13.39 12.97
N ASP A 499 -6.36 12.37 12.56
CA ASP A 499 -5.92 11.24 13.39
C ASP A 499 -4.61 11.56 14.14
N TYR A 500 -4.63 12.59 14.98
CA TYR A 500 -3.42 13.19 15.57
C TYR A 500 -2.58 12.24 16.45
N ALA A 501 -3.22 11.40 17.27
CA ALA A 501 -2.50 10.46 18.14
C ALA A 501 -1.71 9.42 17.34
N ASP A 502 -2.33 8.89 16.28
CA ASP A 502 -1.67 7.98 15.36
C ASP A 502 -0.60 8.68 14.54
N ALA A 503 -0.84 9.92 14.09
CA ALA A 503 0.13 10.71 13.35
C ALA A 503 1.42 10.90 14.16
N LEU A 504 1.31 11.24 15.46
CA LEU A 504 2.45 11.35 16.37
C LEU A 504 3.22 10.03 16.52
N THR A 505 2.50 8.93 16.70
CA THR A 505 3.13 7.59 16.78
C THR A 505 3.88 7.25 15.49
N VAL A 506 3.26 7.48 14.33
CA VAL A 506 3.86 7.18 13.02
C VAL A 506 5.09 8.04 12.76
N ILE A 507 5.06 9.33 13.08
CA ILE A 507 6.21 10.22 12.85
C ILE A 507 7.37 9.91 13.82
N ASP A 508 7.09 9.54 15.07
CA ASP A 508 8.11 9.18 16.07
C ASP A 508 8.83 7.87 15.72
N GLU A 509 8.12 6.93 15.09
CA GLU A 509 8.69 5.66 14.62
C GLU A 509 9.30 5.76 13.20
N SER A 510 9.22 6.91 12.54
CA SER A 510 9.73 7.10 11.20
C SER A 510 11.25 7.32 11.17
N PRO A 511 11.95 6.97 10.07
CA PRO A 511 13.38 7.27 9.91
C PRO A 511 13.71 8.77 9.98
N THR A 512 12.71 9.64 9.74
CA THR A 512 12.86 11.09 9.68
C THR A 512 12.42 11.79 10.98
N ALA A 513 12.22 11.06 12.08
CA ALA A 513 11.59 11.57 13.32
C ALA A 513 12.23 12.84 13.91
N GLU A 514 13.55 12.99 13.72
CA GLU A 514 14.40 14.09 14.21
C GLU A 514 14.69 15.16 13.14
N GLU A 515 14.10 15.04 11.95
CA GLU A 515 14.22 16.07 10.91
C GLU A 515 13.35 17.29 11.23
N ALA A 516 13.77 18.47 10.76
CA ALA A 516 13.08 19.73 10.99
C ALA A 516 11.60 19.68 10.58
N LYS A 517 11.29 19.05 9.44
CA LYS A 517 9.93 18.86 8.93
C LYS A 517 9.03 18.06 9.88
N SER A 518 9.57 16.98 10.46
CA SER A 518 8.86 16.10 11.38
C SER A 518 8.53 16.83 12.67
N HIS A 519 9.49 17.60 13.21
CA HIS A 519 9.25 18.47 14.35
C HIS A 519 8.22 19.58 14.04
N TYR A 520 8.24 20.14 12.83
CA TYR A 520 7.26 21.14 12.43
C TYR A 520 5.85 20.55 12.31
N LEU A 521 5.71 19.35 11.75
CA LEU A 521 4.43 18.63 11.70
C LEU A 521 3.91 18.31 13.12
N LYS A 522 4.79 17.90 14.05
CA LYS A 522 4.44 17.75 15.48
C LYS A 522 3.96 19.07 16.10
N ALA A 523 4.57 20.19 15.72
CA ALA A 523 4.14 21.51 16.18
C ALA A 523 2.73 21.87 15.67
N ILE A 524 2.45 21.59 14.38
CA ILE A 524 1.12 21.72 13.78
C ILE A 524 0.09 20.86 14.53
N ILE A 525 0.42 19.59 14.80
CA ILE A 525 -0.47 18.69 15.54
C ILE A 525 -0.78 19.27 16.93
N GLY A 526 0.25 19.72 17.67
CA GLY A 526 0.06 20.36 18.97
C GLY A 526 -0.85 21.60 18.89
N ALA A 527 -0.67 22.43 17.87
CA ALA A 527 -1.48 23.62 17.64
C ALA A 527 -2.95 23.29 17.38
N ARG A 528 -3.21 22.32 16.48
CA ARG A 528 -4.57 21.86 16.15
C ARG A 528 -5.28 21.18 17.32
N GLN A 529 -4.53 20.56 18.23
CA GLN A 529 -5.06 19.98 19.47
C GLN A 529 -5.24 21.01 20.60
N GLY A 530 -4.79 22.25 20.41
CA GLY A 530 -4.77 23.27 21.46
C GLY A 530 -3.72 23.03 22.55
N ASP A 531 -2.80 22.08 22.35
CA ASP A 531 -1.68 21.81 23.26
C ASP A 531 -0.53 22.78 22.98
N LYS A 532 -0.59 23.94 23.66
CA LYS A 532 0.43 24.99 23.56
C LYS A 532 1.84 24.48 23.84
N ASN A 533 2.00 23.62 24.85
CA ASN A 533 3.32 23.16 25.26
C ASN A 533 3.93 22.26 24.19
N ALA A 534 3.14 21.31 23.65
CA ALA A 534 3.57 20.45 22.56
C ALA A 534 3.88 21.25 21.29
N ALA A 535 3.03 22.22 20.93
CA ALA A 535 3.21 23.08 19.78
C ALA A 535 4.53 23.86 19.84
N ILE A 536 4.76 24.61 20.92
CA ILE A 536 5.94 25.47 21.07
C ILE A 536 7.23 24.66 21.23
N THR A 537 7.19 23.55 21.97
CA THR A 537 8.37 22.69 22.16
C THR A 537 8.81 22.06 20.84
N SER A 538 7.87 21.51 20.08
CA SER A 538 8.15 20.92 18.77
C SER A 538 8.61 21.97 17.77
N LEU A 539 8.01 23.18 17.80
CA LEU A 539 8.43 24.27 16.92
C LEU A 539 9.87 24.72 17.21
N LYS A 540 10.26 24.80 18.50
CA LYS A 540 11.66 25.09 18.88
C LYS A 540 12.62 24.03 18.37
N ALA A 541 12.24 22.75 18.43
CA ALA A 541 13.04 21.65 17.88
C ALA A 541 13.17 21.77 16.34
N ALA A 542 12.07 22.07 15.65
CA ALA A 542 12.06 22.30 14.20
C ALA A 542 13.00 23.44 13.80
N ILE A 543 12.92 24.58 14.50
CA ILE A 543 13.76 25.77 14.26
C ILE A 543 15.24 25.50 14.61
N ALA A 544 15.51 24.69 15.63
CA ALA A 544 16.87 24.30 15.97
C ALA A 544 17.51 23.42 14.88
N ALA A 545 16.71 22.56 14.25
CA ALA A 545 17.13 21.73 13.12
C ALA A 545 17.23 22.53 11.80
N ASP A 546 16.29 23.45 11.55
CA ASP A 546 16.32 24.40 10.43
C ASP A 546 15.78 25.77 10.84
N SER A 547 16.70 26.74 10.94
CA SER A 547 16.38 28.12 11.33
C SER A 547 15.49 28.87 10.32
N SER A 548 15.38 28.41 9.07
CA SER A 548 14.53 29.03 8.05
C SER A 548 13.04 28.95 8.42
N LEU A 549 12.67 27.95 9.22
CA LEU A 549 11.29 27.73 9.70
C LEU A 549 10.79 28.83 10.64
N LYS A 550 11.67 29.70 11.15
CA LYS A 550 11.25 30.88 11.94
C LYS A 550 10.33 31.80 11.16
N ASP A 551 10.73 32.17 9.95
CA ASP A 551 9.98 33.13 9.15
C ASP A 551 8.70 32.52 8.61
N LYS A 552 8.73 31.22 8.30
CA LYS A 552 7.51 30.45 7.99
C LYS A 552 6.53 30.47 9.16
N ALA A 553 6.96 30.11 10.36
CA ALA A 553 6.10 30.01 11.53
C ALA A 553 5.41 31.33 11.92
N LYS A 554 6.07 32.49 11.69
CA LYS A 554 5.49 33.81 11.95
C LYS A 554 4.24 34.12 11.13
N THR A 555 4.09 33.47 9.99
CA THR A 555 3.01 33.73 9.03
C THR A 555 2.15 32.50 8.77
N ASP A 556 2.46 31.37 9.39
CA ASP A 556 1.75 30.10 9.17
C ASP A 556 0.39 30.13 9.86
N ALA A 557 -0.68 29.93 9.08
CA ALA A 557 -2.06 29.98 9.57
C ALA A 557 -2.33 28.96 10.69
N GLU A 558 -1.57 27.85 10.73
CA GLU A 558 -1.63 26.83 11.78
C GLU A 558 -1.34 27.39 13.19
N PHE A 559 -0.60 28.49 13.29
CA PHE A 559 -0.19 29.09 14.57
C PHE A 559 -0.89 30.41 14.89
N THR A 560 -1.92 30.79 14.15
CA THR A 560 -2.62 32.08 14.32
C THR A 560 -3.08 32.31 15.76
N ALA A 561 -3.54 31.25 16.45
CA ALA A 561 -3.96 31.31 17.85
C ALA A 561 -2.82 31.66 18.84
N TYR A 562 -1.56 31.53 18.43
CA TYR A 562 -0.37 31.75 19.25
C TYR A 562 0.45 32.99 18.86
N PHE A 563 0.06 33.73 17.82
CA PHE A 563 0.83 34.89 17.35
C PHE A 563 1.04 35.96 18.42
N ASP A 564 0.10 36.16 19.35
CA ASP A 564 0.26 37.10 20.47
C ASP A 564 0.86 36.46 21.74
N ASP A 565 1.16 35.15 21.74
CA ASP A 565 1.74 34.44 22.89
C ASP A 565 3.25 34.75 23.00
N ALA A 566 3.69 35.10 24.22
CA ALA A 566 5.06 35.52 24.48
C ALA A 566 6.09 34.39 24.30
N GLU A 567 5.73 33.14 24.61
CA GLU A 567 6.63 31.99 24.44
C GLU A 567 6.76 31.62 22.95
N PHE A 568 5.67 31.73 22.19
CA PHE A 568 5.69 31.57 20.74
C PHE A 568 6.55 32.66 20.08
N GLN A 569 6.32 33.92 20.41
CA GLN A 569 7.13 35.05 19.94
C GLN A 569 8.62 34.88 20.29
N ALA A 570 8.93 34.35 21.47
CA ALA A 570 10.31 34.05 21.85
C ALA A 570 10.92 32.87 21.05
N ALA A 571 10.11 31.93 20.56
CA ALA A 571 10.58 30.81 19.73
C ALA A 571 10.93 31.26 18.30
N VAL A 572 10.14 32.19 17.72
CA VAL A 572 10.26 32.57 16.31
C VAL A 572 11.09 33.83 16.05
N ASN A 573 11.41 34.63 17.08
CA ASN A 573 12.19 35.86 16.94
C ASN A 573 13.71 35.70 17.10
#